data_AF-A0A1Y0MMJ7-F1
#
_entry.id   AF-A0A1Y0MMJ7-F1
#
_cell.length_a   1.000
_cell.length_b   1.000
_cell.length_c   1.000
_cell.angle_alpha   90.00
_cell.angle_beta   90.00
_cell.angle_gamma   90.00
#
_symmetry.space_group_name_H-M   'P 1'
#
loop_
_entity.id
_entity.type
_entity.pdbx_description
1 polymer ?
#
loop_
_entity_poly.entity_id
_entity_poly.type
_entity_poly.pdbx_seq_one_letter_code
_entity_poly.pdbx_strand_id
1 'polypeptide(L)'
;MRYINTYAGNVGNACASNYQGYPIITYNRQFMNYLSSNNQWAPISVLAHEVGHHVNNDISWYGAFKHSWTKELQADYVSGYVMYKMGASLENAKSAFYIMFDWMGSMSHPDTPRRIDALTAGYYRARNGF
;
A
#
# COMPACT_ATOMS: atom_id res chain seq x y z
N MET A 1 -19.84 -8.48 7.03
CA MET A 1 -18.45 -7.98 6.86
C MET A 1 -18.26 -7.57 5.42
N ARG A 2 -17.69 -6.39 5.14
CA ARG A 2 -17.32 -5.96 3.79
C ARG A 2 -15.92 -6.53 3.52
N TYR A 3 -15.78 -7.38 2.50
CA TYR A 3 -14.49 -7.92 2.06
C TYR A 3 -14.05 -7.20 0.79
N ILE A 4 -12.74 -7.05 0.59
CA ILE A 4 -12.16 -6.55 -0.66
C ILE A 4 -11.59 -7.77 -1.39
N ASN A 5 -12.09 -8.06 -2.58
CA ASN A 5 -11.62 -9.20 -3.35
C ASN A 5 -10.28 -8.89 -4.01
N THR A 6 -9.36 -9.85 -4.02
CA THR A 6 -8.06 -9.73 -4.68
C THR A 6 -8.00 -10.57 -5.95
N TYR A 7 -7.45 -10.01 -7.02
CA TYR A 7 -7.32 -10.68 -8.31
C TYR A 7 -5.90 -10.51 -8.85
N ALA A 8 -5.30 -11.60 -9.33
CA ALA A 8 -4.08 -11.49 -10.11
C ALA A 8 -4.41 -10.89 -11.49
N GLY A 9 -3.62 -9.93 -11.96
CA GLY A 9 -3.87 -9.25 -13.23
C GLY A 9 -2.63 -8.60 -13.82
N ASN A 10 -2.80 -8.01 -15.00
CA ASN A 10 -1.73 -7.36 -15.75
C ASN A 10 -1.57 -5.88 -15.34
N VAL A 11 -1.08 -5.65 -14.12
CA VAL A 11 -0.71 -4.33 -13.59
C VAL A 11 0.80 -4.29 -13.32
N GLY A 12 1.38 -3.09 -13.14
CA GLY A 12 2.81 -2.97 -12.83
C GLY A 12 3.18 -3.50 -11.44
N ASN A 13 2.27 -3.35 -10.48
CA ASN A 13 2.48 -3.65 -9.06
C ASN A 13 1.17 -4.15 -8.39
N ALA A 14 0.40 -3.27 -7.76
CA ALA A 14 -0.94 -3.50 -7.24
C ALA A 14 -1.79 -2.23 -7.44
N CYS A 15 -3.11 -2.38 -7.40
CA CYS A 15 -4.02 -1.27 -7.61
C CYS A 15 -5.38 -1.53 -6.95
N ALA A 16 -5.82 -0.57 -6.14
CA ALA A 16 -7.17 -0.44 -5.65
C ALA A 16 -8.11 0.12 -6.73
N SER A 17 -9.20 -0.61 -7.02
CA SER A 17 -10.20 -0.19 -7.99
C SER A 17 -11.58 -0.78 -7.67
N ASN A 18 -12.59 -0.43 -8.47
CA ASN A 18 -13.92 -1.01 -8.36
C ASN A 18 -14.27 -1.84 -9.60
N TYR A 19 -14.89 -3.00 -9.37
CA TYR A 19 -15.49 -3.81 -10.42
C TYR A 19 -16.98 -3.99 -10.13
N GLN A 20 -17.84 -3.51 -11.04
CA GLN A 20 -19.30 -3.55 -10.91
C GLN A 20 -19.83 -3.00 -9.57
N GLY A 21 -19.19 -1.95 -9.05
CA GLY A 21 -19.58 -1.31 -7.78
C GLY A 21 -19.02 -1.98 -6.51
N TYR A 22 -18.24 -3.05 -6.64
CA TYR A 22 -17.58 -3.72 -5.53
C TYR A 22 -16.09 -3.37 -5.47
N PRO A 23 -15.51 -3.14 -4.27
CA PRO A 23 -14.10 -2.83 -4.11
C PRO A 23 -13.24 -4.07 -4.38
N ILE A 24 -12.22 -3.89 -5.20
CA ILE A 24 -11.26 -4.94 -5.55
C ILE A 24 -9.82 -4.42 -5.45
N ILE A 25 -8.87 -5.33 -5.32
CA ILE A 25 -7.44 -5.06 -5.49
C ILE A 25 -6.92 -5.98 -6.60
N THR A 26 -6.36 -5.40 -7.64
CA THR A 26 -5.66 -6.17 -8.69
C THR A 26 -4.17 -6.12 -8.42
N TYR A 27 -3.46 -7.24 -8.54
CA TYR A 27 -2.02 -7.31 -8.28
C TYR A 27 -1.26 -8.10 -9.34
N ASN A 28 0.01 -7.76 -9.52
CA ASN A 28 0.97 -8.49 -10.32
C ASN A 28 1.61 -9.60 -9.49
N ARG A 29 1.38 -10.86 -9.91
CA ARG A 29 1.87 -12.04 -9.19
C ARG A 29 3.40 -12.11 -9.13
N GLN A 30 4.10 -11.77 -10.21
CA GLN A 30 5.56 -11.83 -10.25
C GLN A 30 6.16 -10.80 -9.30
N PHE A 31 5.62 -9.58 -9.30
CA PHE A 31 6.01 -8.52 -8.37
C PHE A 31 5.79 -8.93 -6.91
N MET A 32 4.60 -9.45 -6.57
CA MET A 32 4.30 -9.91 -5.21
C MET A 32 5.21 -11.06 -4.76
N ASN A 33 5.52 -11.99 -5.66
CA ASN A 33 6.45 -13.08 -5.37
C ASN A 33 7.88 -12.56 -5.14
N TYR A 34 8.33 -11.59 -5.92
CA TYR A 34 9.62 -10.93 -5.74
C TYR A 34 9.72 -10.21 -4.39
N LEU A 35 8.67 -9.50 -3.97
CA LEU A 35 8.63 -8.92 -2.63
C LEU A 35 8.71 -10.00 -1.56
N SER A 36 7.87 -11.04 -1.68
CA SER A 36 7.79 -12.12 -0.70
C SER A 36 9.10 -12.90 -0.56
N SER A 37 9.90 -13.05 -1.63
CA SER A 37 11.19 -13.74 -1.56
C SER A 37 12.26 -12.95 -0.81
N ASN A 38 12.09 -11.64 -0.69
CA ASN A 38 13.01 -10.75 0.05
C ASN A 38 12.52 -10.51 1.49
N ASN A 39 11.21 -10.32 1.68
CA ASN A 39 10.58 -10.21 2.99
C ASN A 39 9.09 -10.56 2.91
N GLN A 40 8.63 -11.51 3.72
CA GLN A 40 7.22 -11.93 3.77
C GLN A 40 6.21 -10.81 4.09
N TRP A 41 6.66 -9.74 4.75
CA TRP A 41 5.83 -8.57 5.10
C TRP A 41 5.75 -7.53 3.99
N ALA A 42 6.68 -7.54 3.04
CA ALA A 42 6.69 -6.59 1.93
C ALA A 42 5.42 -6.65 1.06
N PRO A 43 4.95 -7.81 0.57
CA PRO A 43 3.69 -7.86 -0.19
C PRO A 43 2.48 -7.46 0.66
N ILE A 44 2.50 -7.76 1.97
CA ILE A 44 1.44 -7.37 2.90
C ILE A 44 1.39 -5.84 3.05
N SER A 45 2.54 -5.18 3.15
CA SER A 45 2.63 -3.71 3.22
C SER A 45 2.04 -3.04 1.96
N VAL A 46 2.27 -3.63 0.78
CA VAL A 46 1.69 -3.13 -0.48
C VAL A 46 0.17 -3.32 -0.48
N LEU A 47 -0.33 -4.50 -0.09
CA LEU A 47 -1.78 -4.74 -0.03
C LEU A 47 -2.46 -3.84 1.01
N ALA A 48 -1.81 -3.59 2.15
CA ALA A 48 -2.32 -2.68 3.18
C ALA A 48 -2.37 -1.22 2.69
N HIS A 49 -1.47 -0.81 1.80
CA HIS A 49 -1.54 0.48 1.11
C HIS A 49 -2.77 0.55 0.19
N GLU A 50 -3.04 -0.50 -0.60
CA GLU A 50 -4.25 -0.53 -1.44
C GLU A 50 -5.55 -0.55 -0.62
N VAL A 51 -5.54 -1.16 0.56
CA VAL A 51 -6.64 -1.04 1.52
C VAL A 51 -6.79 0.41 1.99
N GLY A 52 -5.68 1.14 2.18
CA GLY A 52 -5.68 2.57 2.48
C GLY A 52 -6.42 3.42 1.46
N HIS A 53 -6.19 3.17 0.16
CA HIS A 53 -6.94 3.83 -0.92
C HIS A 53 -8.45 3.55 -0.84
N HIS A 54 -8.84 2.32 -0.55
CA HIS A 54 -10.26 1.97 -0.33
C HIS A 54 -10.87 2.66 0.89
N VAL A 55 -10.15 2.71 2.01
CA VAL A 55 -10.59 3.37 3.26
C VAL A 55 -10.80 4.87 3.05
N ASN A 56 -9.92 5.51 2.29
CA ASN A 56 -10.00 6.94 2.01
C ASN A 56 -10.98 7.28 0.86
N ASN A 57 -11.60 6.27 0.24
CA ASN A 57 -12.39 6.42 -0.99
C ASN A 57 -11.60 7.09 -2.13
N ASP A 58 -10.30 6.80 -2.17
CA ASP A 58 -9.32 7.32 -3.11
C ASP A 58 -9.05 6.30 -4.21
N ILE A 59 -10.11 5.83 -4.87
CA ILE A 59 -10.02 4.83 -5.94
C ILE A 59 -9.86 5.48 -7.32
N SER A 60 -9.01 4.90 -8.16
CA SER A 60 -8.89 5.36 -9.55
C SER A 60 -10.07 4.82 -10.38
N TRP A 61 -10.78 5.71 -11.08
CA TRP A 61 -11.67 5.30 -12.16
C TRP A 61 -10.81 5.01 -13.40
N TYR A 62 -11.14 3.92 -14.07
CA TYR A 62 -10.52 3.37 -15.28
C TYR A 62 -9.68 4.39 -16.08
N GLY A 63 -8.34 4.22 -16.07
CA GLY A 63 -7.41 4.95 -16.93
C GLY A 63 -6.56 6.05 -16.28
N ALA A 64 -6.84 6.46 -15.03
CA ALA A 64 -6.03 7.42 -14.29
C ALA A 64 -5.46 6.80 -13.01
N PHE A 65 -4.48 5.91 -13.15
CA PHE A 65 -3.73 5.28 -12.03
C PHE A 65 -2.77 6.26 -11.34
N LYS A 66 -3.19 7.50 -11.15
CA LYS A 66 -2.43 8.57 -10.52
C LYS A 66 -3.28 9.17 -9.42
N HIS A 67 -2.87 8.95 -8.18
CA HIS A 67 -3.41 9.68 -7.04
C HIS A 67 -2.52 10.89 -6.78
N SER A 68 -3.07 11.91 -6.12
CA SER A 68 -2.21 12.99 -5.63
C SER A 68 -1.27 12.43 -4.57
N TRP A 69 -0.08 13.03 -4.43
CA TRP A 69 0.88 12.64 -3.39
C TRP A 69 0.26 12.64 -1.99
N THR A 70 -0.67 13.55 -1.69
CA THR A 70 -1.41 13.55 -0.43
C THR A 70 -2.16 12.24 -0.20
N LYS A 71 -2.86 11.72 -1.21
CA LYS A 71 -3.62 10.46 -1.12
C LYS A 71 -2.70 9.26 -0.96
N GLU A 72 -1.59 9.23 -1.70
CA GLU A 72 -0.55 8.21 -1.56
C GLU A 72 0.03 8.15 -0.14
N LEU A 73 0.35 9.31 0.44
CA LEU A 73 0.85 9.38 1.82
C LEU A 73 -0.21 9.00 2.86
N GLN A 74 -1.49 9.31 2.62
CA GLN A 74 -2.59 8.85 3.47
C GLN A 74 -2.76 7.32 3.39
N ALA A 75 -2.62 6.73 2.21
CA ALA A 75 -2.63 5.28 2.04
C ALA A 75 -1.42 4.61 2.73
N ASP A 76 -0.22 5.20 2.64
CA ASP A 76 0.96 4.74 3.38
C ASP A 76 0.76 4.83 4.91
N TYR A 77 0.13 5.89 5.41
CA TYR A 77 -0.25 6.01 6.82
C TYR A 77 -1.18 4.88 7.25
N VAL A 78 -2.23 4.59 6.48
CA VAL A 78 -3.13 3.46 6.76
C VAL A 78 -2.39 2.14 6.72
N SER A 79 -1.48 1.96 5.74
CA SER A 79 -0.62 0.77 5.64
C SER A 79 0.17 0.56 6.93
N GLY A 80 0.85 1.59 7.44
CA GLY A 80 1.57 1.50 8.71
C GLY A 80 0.70 1.14 9.90
N TYR A 81 -0.50 1.72 9.97
CA TYR A 81 -1.46 1.40 11.03
C TYR A 81 -1.86 -0.09 10.98
N VAL A 82 -2.22 -0.60 9.81
CA VAL A 82 -2.62 -1.99 9.58
C VAL A 82 -1.46 -2.93 9.88
N MET A 83 -0.25 -2.63 9.42
CA MET A 83 0.94 -3.46 9.64
C MET A 83 1.23 -3.66 11.14
N TYR A 84 1.13 -2.61 11.96
CA TYR A 84 1.23 -2.75 13.41
C TYR A 84 0.12 -3.64 13.98
N LYS A 85 -1.14 -3.41 13.58
CA LYS A 85 -2.28 -4.22 14.04
C LYS A 85 -2.17 -5.69 13.64
N MET A 86 -1.47 -5.99 12.55
CA MET A 86 -1.15 -7.36 12.10
C MET A 86 0.06 -7.97 12.81
N GLY A 87 0.76 -7.23 13.67
CA GLY A 87 1.91 -7.73 14.45
C GLY A 87 3.25 -7.63 13.73
N ALA A 88 3.35 -6.88 12.63
CA ALA A 88 4.63 -6.59 12.00
C ALA A 88 5.50 -5.72 12.92
N SER A 89 6.83 -5.90 12.86
CA SER A 89 7.77 -4.89 13.38
C SER A 89 7.80 -3.67 12.46
N LEU A 90 8.30 -2.52 12.94
CA LEU A 90 8.43 -1.33 12.12
C LEU A 90 9.35 -1.56 10.91
N GLU A 91 10.43 -2.31 11.08
CA GLU A 91 11.33 -2.69 9.97
C GLU A 91 10.63 -3.54 8.91
N ASN A 92 9.82 -4.51 9.35
CA ASN A 92 9.00 -5.31 8.43
C ASN A 92 7.94 -4.47 7.72
N ALA A 93 7.34 -3.50 8.41
CA ALA A 93 6.40 -2.57 7.81
C ALA A 93 7.04 -1.69 6.73
N LYS A 94 8.33 -1.36 6.86
CA LYS A 94 9.09 -0.57 5.87
C LYS A 94 9.70 -1.41 4.74
N SER A 95 9.66 -2.74 4.83
CA SER A 95 10.42 -3.63 3.94
C SER A 95 10.14 -3.43 2.45
N ALA A 96 8.90 -3.18 2.05
CA ALA A 96 8.55 -2.92 0.65
C ALA A 96 9.28 -1.68 0.10
N PHE A 97 9.44 -0.63 0.91
CA PHE A 97 10.15 0.59 0.53
C PHE A 97 11.64 0.36 0.33
N TYR A 98 12.26 -0.48 1.15
CA TYR A 98 13.68 -0.82 0.99
C TYR A 98 13.93 -1.67 -0.25
N ILE A 99 13.00 -2.54 -0.61
CA ILE A 99 13.11 -3.38 -1.81
C ILE A 99 12.86 -2.57 -3.09
N MET A 100 11.92 -1.61 -3.05
CA MET A 100 11.50 -0.80 -4.20
C MET A 100 12.10 0.61 -4.20
N PHE A 101 13.19 0.81 -3.48
CA PHE A 101 13.66 2.13 -3.10
C PHE A 101 13.84 3.07 -4.30
N ASP A 102 13.23 4.25 -4.21
CA ASP A 102 13.36 5.35 -5.17
C ASP A 102 13.52 6.70 -4.44
N TRP A 103 14.66 7.37 -4.66
CA TRP A 103 15.01 8.67 -4.06
C TRP A 103 14.29 9.84 -4.71
N MET A 104 13.96 9.74 -6.00
CA MET A 104 13.40 10.86 -6.76
C MET A 104 11.88 10.88 -6.71
N GLY A 105 11.27 9.73 -6.44
CA GLY A 105 9.84 9.54 -6.60
C GLY A 105 9.45 9.57 -8.08
N SER A 106 8.17 9.43 -8.35
CA SER A 106 7.63 9.42 -9.70
C SER A 106 6.40 10.31 -9.82
N MET A 107 5.90 10.45 -11.05
CA MET A 107 4.62 11.10 -11.28
C MET A 107 3.43 10.42 -10.56
N SER A 108 3.56 9.14 -10.18
CA SER A 108 2.50 8.40 -9.49
C SER A 108 2.73 8.24 -7.98
N HIS A 109 3.97 8.34 -7.48
CA HIS A 109 4.27 8.14 -6.06
C HIS A 109 5.31 9.15 -5.56
N PRO A 110 5.18 9.66 -4.32
CA PRO A 110 6.23 10.45 -3.67
C PRO A 110 7.54 9.66 -3.52
N ASP A 111 8.62 10.36 -3.21
CA ASP A 111 9.91 9.76 -2.85
C ASP A 111 9.78 8.84 -1.62
N THR A 112 10.65 7.84 -1.57
CA THR A 112 10.63 6.80 -0.54
C THR A 112 10.72 7.35 0.89
N PRO A 113 11.57 8.35 1.21
CA PRO A 113 11.61 8.96 2.54
C PRO A 113 10.25 9.47 3.03
N ARG A 114 9.53 10.28 2.23
CA ARG A 114 8.21 10.79 2.61
C ARG A 114 7.20 9.68 2.88
N ARG A 115 7.23 8.63 2.07
CA ARG A 115 6.36 7.46 2.21
C ARG A 115 6.66 6.67 3.49
N ILE A 116 7.94 6.47 3.80
CA ILE A 116 8.40 5.86 5.06
C ILE A 116 7.95 6.69 6.26
N ASP A 117 8.04 8.02 6.20
CA ASP A 117 7.61 8.90 7.30
C ASP A 117 6.11 8.75 7.56
N ALA A 118 5.28 8.77 6.51
CA ALA A 118 3.83 8.59 6.62
C ALA A 118 3.46 7.21 7.20
N LEU A 119 4.06 6.13 6.67
CA LEU A 119 3.88 4.78 7.21
C LEU A 119 4.29 4.71 8.69
N THR A 120 5.44 5.30 9.03
CA THR A 120 5.96 5.30 10.41
C THR A 120 4.99 6.02 11.35
N ALA A 121 4.43 7.15 10.93
CA ALA A 121 3.43 7.89 11.70
C ALA A 121 2.17 7.04 11.96
N GLY A 122 1.65 6.34 10.95
CA GLY A 122 0.50 5.45 11.09
C GLY A 122 0.76 4.25 11.99
N TYR A 123 1.94 3.65 11.87
CA TYR A 123 2.40 2.55 12.72
C TYR A 123 2.44 2.99 14.20
N TYR A 124 3.04 4.14 14.51
CA TYR A 124 3.10 4.65 15.88
C TYR A 124 1.73 5.10 16.41
N ARG A 125 0.85 5.62 15.55
CA ARG A 125 -0.55 5.88 15.95
C ARG A 125 -1.22 4.59 16.42
N ALA A 126 -1.09 3.51 15.67
CA ALA A 126 -1.68 2.23 16.02
C ALA A 126 -1.09 1.64 17.32
N ARG A 127 0.21 1.86 17.54
CA ARG A 127 0.95 1.43 18.74
C ARG A 127 0.56 2.17 20.00
N ASN A 128 0.41 3.48 19.92
CA ASN A 128 0.23 4.31 21.11
C ASN A 128 -1.22 4.36 21.60
N GLY A 129 -2.19 3.98 20.75
CA GLY A 129 -3.59 3.90 21.11
C GLY A 129 -4.24 5.29 21.23
N PHE A 130 -5.13 5.59 20.28
CA PHE A 130 -5.76 6.90 20.08
C PHE A 130 -4.72 8.01 20.00
#